data_AF-A0A1G8EQY2-F1
#
_entry.id   AF-A0A1G8EQY2-F1
#
_cell.length_a   1.000
_cell.length_b   1.000
_cell.length_c   1.000
_cell.angle_alpha   90.00
_cell.angle_beta   90.00
_cell.angle_gamma   90.00
#
_symmetry.space_group_name_H-M   'P 1'
#
loop_
_entity.id
_entity.type
_entity.pdbx_description
1 polymer ?
#
loop_
_entity_poly.entity_id
_entity_poly.type
_entity_poly.pdbx_seq_one_letter_code
_entity_poly.pdbx_strand_id
1 'polypeptide(L)'
;MLWFLFGGNILLIVALYMYLHERKDKRHHSSSFIMNAVMTPVTVFSLCSGFLFTYIHPGYVIETSIAAGVLGIGCGLLYGSLFSFDSAMVGACNGLMAGIMAPMLGEMAGRSPFLLLFTQLLFFTLLFYFRFGHRFSSP
;
A
#
# COMPACT_ATOMS: atom_id res chain seq x y z
N MET A 1 -11.89 13.76 11.02
CA MET A 1 -12.28 12.35 10.74
C MET A 1 -11.32 11.65 9.77
N LEU A 2 -10.97 12.26 8.63
CA LEU A 2 -10.05 11.69 7.64
C LEU A 2 -8.64 11.37 8.17
N TRP A 3 -8.09 12.21 9.05
CA TRP A 3 -6.81 11.92 9.72
C TRP A 3 -6.80 10.63 10.54
N PHE A 4 -7.94 10.24 11.12
CA PHE A 4 -8.07 8.98 11.86
C PHE A 4 -8.00 7.77 10.91
N LEU A 5 -8.61 7.87 9.73
CA LEU A 5 -8.49 6.85 8.68
C LEU A 5 -7.05 6.71 8.20
N PHE A 6 -6.34 7.83 8.02
CA PHE A 6 -4.92 7.81 7.67
C PHE A 6 -4.07 7.13 8.75
N GLY A 7 -4.26 7.47 10.03
CA GLY A 7 -3.61 6.78 11.14
C GLY A 7 -3.93 5.28 11.19
N GLY A 8 -5.18 4.90 10.89
CA GLY A 8 -5.59 3.50 10.76
C GLY A 8 -4.86 2.77 9.63
N ASN A 9 -4.72 3.38 8.45
CA ASN A 9 -3.96 2.82 7.33
C ASN A 9 -2.48 2.61 7.69
N ILE A 10 -1.87 3.57 8.40
CA ILE A 10 -0.49 3.42 8.90
C ILE A 10 -0.38 2.25 9.88
N LEU A 11 -1.27 2.15 10.86
CA LEU A 11 -1.26 1.04 11.82
C LEU A 11 -1.42 -0.32 11.13
N LEU A 12 -2.30 -0.39 10.13
CA LEU A 12 -2.54 -1.61 9.36
C LEU A 12 -1.32 -2.03 8.53
N ILE A 13 -0.65 -1.08 7.86
CA ILE A 13 0.57 -1.40 7.11
C ILE A 13 1.72 -1.77 8.04
N VAL A 14 1.82 -1.17 9.24
CA VAL A 14 2.83 -1.59 10.24
C VAL A 14 2.51 -2.99 10.78
N ALA A 15 1.24 -3.31 11.06
CA ALA A 15 0.83 -4.63 11.50
C ALA A 15 1.12 -5.71 10.46
N LEU A 16 0.90 -5.42 9.17
CA LEU A 16 1.23 -6.33 8.08
C LEU A 16 2.76 -6.48 7.92
N TYR A 17 3.54 -5.43 8.17
CA TYR A 17 5.00 -5.47 8.12
C TYR A 17 5.54 -6.42 9.19
N MET A 18 5.08 -6.28 10.44
CA MET A 18 5.47 -7.18 11.53
C MET A 18 5.09 -8.63 11.23
N TYR A 19 3.89 -8.86 10.68
CA TYR A 19 3.45 -10.19 10.29
C TYR A 19 4.33 -10.82 9.20
N LEU A 20 4.75 -10.05 8.19
CA LEU A 20 5.66 -10.53 7.15
C LEU A 20 7.07 -10.78 7.70
N HIS A 21 7.56 -9.91 8.60
CA HIS A 21 8.86 -10.06 9.22
C HIS A 21 8.99 -11.38 9.98
N GLU A 22 8.01 -11.74 10.81
CA GLU A 22 7.99 -13.02 11.55
C GLU A 22 7.92 -14.26 10.64
N ARG A 23 7.39 -14.09 9.43
CA ARG A 23 7.14 -15.20 8.47
C ARG A 23 8.25 -15.35 7.43
N LYS A 24 9.14 -14.37 7.30
CA LYS A 24 10.23 -14.33 6.33
C LYS A 24 11.16 -15.55 6.45
N ASP A 25 11.59 -15.88 7.66
CA ASP A 25 12.59 -16.94 7.89
C ASP A 25 12.06 -18.36 7.67
N LYS A 26 10.74 -18.55 7.61
CA LYS A 26 10.13 -19.88 7.57
C LYS A 26 9.88 -20.42 6.16
N ARG A 27 10.25 -19.71 5.09
CA ARG A 27 9.80 -20.06 3.74
C ARG A 27 10.86 -19.89 2.64
N HIS A 28 11.16 -20.98 1.96
CA HIS A 28 11.63 -20.94 0.56
C HIS A 28 10.42 -20.65 -0.34
N HIS A 29 10.21 -19.37 -0.63
CA HIS A 29 9.16 -18.92 -1.54
C HIS A 29 9.71 -18.65 -2.93
N SER A 30 8.92 -18.95 -3.96
CA SER A 30 9.24 -18.59 -5.34
C SER A 30 9.37 -17.06 -5.49
N SER A 31 10.36 -16.61 -6.27
CA SER A 31 10.67 -15.18 -6.49
C SER A 31 9.45 -14.34 -6.89
N SER A 32 8.56 -14.88 -7.73
CA SER A 32 7.32 -14.20 -8.13
C SER A 32 6.32 -13.97 -6.99
N PHE A 33 6.27 -14.87 -6.00
CA PHE A 33 5.40 -14.69 -4.83
C PHE A 33 5.93 -13.55 -3.94
N ILE A 34 7.25 -13.46 -3.79
CA ILE A 34 7.91 -12.41 -3.01
C ILE A 34 7.61 -11.04 -3.64
N MET A 35 7.77 -10.91 -4.96
CA MET A 35 7.46 -9.67 -5.67
C MET A 35 6.00 -9.24 -5.46
N ASN A 36 5.05 -10.16 -5.64
CA ASN A 36 3.63 -9.85 -5.41
C ASN A 36 3.35 -9.52 -3.93
N ALA A 37 4.04 -10.18 -2.99
CA ALA A 37 3.88 -9.94 -1.57
C ALA A 37 4.37 -8.55 -1.12
N VAL A 38 5.34 -7.98 -1.82
CA VAL A 38 5.83 -6.62 -1.60
C VAL A 38 4.97 -5.60 -2.35
N MET A 39 4.68 -5.86 -3.63
CA MET A 39 4.00 -4.91 -4.50
C MET A 39 2.55 -4.64 -4.09
N THR A 40 1.80 -5.67 -3.69
CA THR A 40 0.36 -5.53 -3.37
C THR A 40 0.06 -4.65 -2.16
N PRO A 41 0.70 -4.79 -0.98
CA PRO A 41 0.39 -3.91 0.15
C PRO A 41 0.88 -2.47 -0.09
N VAL A 42 2.03 -2.32 -0.75
CA VAL A 42 2.64 -1.01 -1.02
C VAL A 42 1.75 -0.19 -1.97
N THR A 43 1.26 -0.79 -3.06
CA THR A 43 0.39 -0.07 -4.01
C THR A 43 -0.91 0.34 -3.37
N VAL A 44 -1.58 -0.55 -2.64
CA VAL A 44 -2.89 -0.25 -2.07
C VAL A 44 -2.79 0.76 -0.94
N PHE A 45 -1.72 0.70 -0.13
CA PHE A 45 -1.46 1.74 0.87
C PHE A 45 -1.16 3.11 0.24
N SER A 46 -0.33 3.14 -0.81
CA SER A 46 0.00 4.38 -1.52
C SER A 46 -1.24 4.98 -2.19
N LEU A 47 -2.08 4.13 -2.79
CA LEU A 47 -3.37 4.53 -3.34
C LEU A 47 -4.29 5.14 -2.28
N CYS A 48 -4.47 4.43 -1.17
CA CYS A 48 -5.35 4.87 -0.10
C CYS A 48 -4.88 6.20 0.52
N SER A 49 -3.58 6.33 0.76
CA SER A 49 -2.96 7.56 1.28
C SER A 49 -3.09 8.73 0.31
N GLY A 50 -2.86 8.51 -0.99
CA GLY A 50 -3.01 9.55 -2.01
C GLY A 50 -4.44 10.01 -2.19
N PHE A 51 -5.41 9.09 -2.15
CA PHE A 51 -6.82 9.49 -2.13
C PHE A 51 -7.13 10.32 -0.89
N LEU A 52 -6.73 9.88 0.31
CA LEU A 52 -6.92 10.62 1.56
C LEU A 52 -6.38 12.05 1.48
N PHE A 53 -5.18 12.25 0.94
CA PHE A 53 -4.60 13.59 0.76
C PHE A 53 -5.40 14.47 -0.19
N THR A 54 -5.99 13.88 -1.23
CA THR A 54 -6.86 14.61 -2.18
C THR A 54 -8.11 15.16 -1.49
N TYR A 55 -8.68 14.42 -0.53
CA TYR A 55 -9.83 14.88 0.24
C TYR A 55 -9.46 15.92 1.31
N ILE A 56 -8.24 15.85 1.85
CA ILE A 56 -7.78 16.79 2.88
C ILE A 56 -7.37 18.14 2.26
N HIS A 57 -6.68 18.11 1.11
CA HIS A 57 -6.15 19.30 0.42
C HIS A 57 -6.72 19.43 -0.99
N PRO A 58 -7.97 19.90 -1.14
CA PRO A 58 -8.60 20.06 -2.43
C PRO A 58 -7.85 21.09 -3.29
N GLY A 59 -7.58 20.74 -4.56
CA GLY A 59 -6.93 21.64 -5.53
C GLY A 59 -5.40 21.60 -5.54
N TYR A 60 -4.76 20.92 -4.58
CA TYR A 60 -3.30 20.81 -4.48
C TYR A 60 -2.80 19.47 -5.06
N VAL A 61 -3.08 19.20 -6.32
CA VAL A 61 -2.80 17.88 -6.95
C VAL A 61 -1.31 17.56 -6.99
N ILE A 62 -0.47 18.56 -7.26
CA ILE A 62 0.99 18.37 -7.38
C ILE A 62 1.58 18.03 -6.00
N GLU A 63 1.26 18.82 -4.99
CA GLU A 63 1.80 18.65 -3.62
C GLU A 63 1.36 17.33 -3.01
N THR A 64 0.07 17.00 -3.17
CA THR A 64 -0.49 15.74 -2.67
C THR A 64 0.10 14.52 -3.40
N SER A 65 0.40 14.63 -4.70
CA SER A 65 1.07 13.58 -5.47
C SER A 65 2.52 13.38 -5.04
N ILE A 66 3.25 14.47 -4.77
CA ILE A 66 4.62 14.38 -4.25
C ILE A 66 4.61 13.74 -2.86
N ALA A 67 3.72 14.17 -1.97
CA ALA A 67 3.61 13.62 -0.62
C ALA A 67 3.23 12.13 -0.64
N ALA A 68 2.24 11.74 -1.43
CA ALA A 68 1.82 10.35 -1.58
C ALA A 68 2.91 9.49 -2.25
N GLY A 69 3.60 10.03 -3.25
CA GLY A 69 4.73 9.37 -3.90
C GLY A 69 5.88 9.09 -2.93
N VAL A 70 6.27 10.07 -2.11
CA VAL A 70 7.34 9.89 -1.10
C VAL A 70 6.94 8.86 -0.04
N LEU A 71 5.68 8.87 0.43
CA LEU A 71 5.18 7.85 1.34
C LEU A 71 5.16 6.46 0.69
N GLY A 72 4.77 6.37 -0.58
CA GLY A 72 4.78 5.15 -1.37
C GLY A 72 6.20 4.57 -1.51
N ILE A 73 7.20 5.41 -1.81
CA ILE A 73 8.62 5.00 -1.85
C ILE A 73 9.06 4.50 -0.49
N GLY A 74 8.76 5.24 0.59
CA GLY A 74 9.15 4.87 1.95
C GLY A 74 8.60 3.49 2.34
N CYS A 75 7.30 3.27 2.11
CA CYS A 75 6.68 1.96 2.34
C CYS A 75 7.26 0.87 1.45
N GLY A 76 7.49 1.16 0.17
CA GLY A 76 8.07 0.24 -0.80
C GLY A 76 9.47 -0.24 -0.43
N LEU A 77 10.34 0.69 -0.02
CA LEU A 77 11.68 0.38 0.45
C LEU A 77 11.64 -0.45 1.74
N LEU A 78 10.82 -0.06 2.71
CA LEU A 78 10.68 -0.79 3.97
C LEU A 78 10.22 -2.23 3.73
N TYR A 79 9.15 -2.43 2.97
CA TYR A 79 8.62 -3.77 2.68
C TYR A 79 9.53 -4.62 1.79
N GLY A 80 10.13 -4.03 0.77
CA GLY A 80 10.99 -4.78 -0.13
C GLY A 80 12.34 -5.13 0.50
N SER A 81 12.87 -4.28 1.40
CA SER A 81 14.11 -4.55 2.15
C SER A 81 14.02 -5.80 3.03
N LEU A 82 12.80 -6.23 3.38
CA LEU A 82 12.59 -7.50 4.07
C LEU A 82 13.09 -8.68 3.24
N PHE A 83 13.04 -8.66 1.92
CA PHE A 83 13.33 -9.85 1.11
C PHE A 83 14.65 -9.75 0.35
N SER A 84 14.82 -8.71 -0.47
CA SER A 84 16.01 -8.52 -1.30
C SER A 84 16.11 -7.08 -1.79
N PHE A 85 17.30 -6.68 -2.26
CA PHE A 85 17.51 -5.34 -2.84
C PHE A 85 16.64 -5.10 -4.08
N ASP A 86 16.50 -6.11 -4.96
CA ASP A 86 15.61 -6.01 -6.13
C ASP A 86 14.15 -5.80 -5.71
N SER A 87 13.69 -6.51 -4.67
CA SER A 87 12.34 -6.33 -4.14
C SER A 87 12.13 -4.93 -3.56
N ALA A 88 13.15 -4.33 -2.93
CA ALA A 88 13.12 -2.96 -2.43
C ALA A 88 12.99 -1.94 -3.56
N MET A 89 13.78 -2.09 -4.63
CA MET A 89 13.69 -1.24 -5.83
C MET A 89 12.32 -1.35 -6.49
N VAL A 90 11.82 -2.57 -6.68
CA VAL A 90 10.51 -2.83 -7.28
C VAL A 90 9.38 -2.27 -6.42
N GLY A 91 9.45 -2.46 -5.10
CA GLY A 91 8.50 -1.88 -4.16
C GLY A 91 8.50 -0.35 -4.21
N ALA A 92 9.68 0.28 -4.23
CA ALA A 92 9.81 1.74 -4.30
C ALA A 92 9.21 2.32 -5.59
N CYS A 93 9.55 1.75 -6.74
CA CYS A 93 9.01 2.17 -8.04
C CYS A 93 7.48 2.04 -8.10
N ASN A 94 6.95 0.91 -7.61
CA ASN A 94 5.51 0.67 -7.63
C ASN A 94 4.76 1.57 -6.63
N GLY A 95 5.36 1.83 -5.47
CA GLY A 95 4.84 2.77 -4.47
C GLY A 95 4.81 4.20 -4.99
N LEU A 96 5.87 4.65 -5.67
CA LEU A 96 5.92 5.94 -6.36
C LEU A 96 4.83 6.05 -7.42
N MET A 97 4.73 5.03 -8.29
CA MET A 97 3.76 5.04 -9.38
C MET A 97 2.33 5.11 -8.85
N ALA A 98 1.99 4.26 -7.87
CA ALA A 98 0.68 4.29 -7.22
C ALA A 98 0.42 5.61 -6.47
N GLY A 99 1.44 6.18 -5.83
CA GLY A 99 1.32 7.40 -5.03
C GLY A 99 1.07 8.64 -5.88
N ILE A 100 1.74 8.76 -7.03
CA ILE A 100 1.52 9.87 -7.97
C ILE A 100 0.16 9.71 -8.68
N MET A 101 -0.23 8.48 -9.04
CA MET A 101 -1.49 8.24 -9.74
C MET A 101 -2.71 8.44 -8.85
N ALA A 102 -2.60 8.19 -7.55
CA ALA A 102 -3.76 8.23 -6.66
C ALA A 102 -4.44 9.60 -6.56
N PRO A 103 -3.73 10.72 -6.32
CA PRO A 103 -4.41 12.01 -6.26
C PRO A 103 -5.02 12.44 -7.58
N MET A 104 -4.37 12.12 -8.70
CA MET A 104 -4.90 12.38 -10.03
C MET A 104 -6.22 11.65 -10.28
N LEU A 105 -6.30 10.36 -9.90
CA LEU A 105 -7.54 9.57 -9.98
C LEU A 105 -8.61 10.08 -9.01
N GLY A 106 -8.21 10.58 -7.84
CA GLY A 106 -9.13 11.12 -6.82
C GLY A 106 -9.84 12.38 -7.29
N GLU A 107 -9.09 13.28 -7.93
CA GLU A 107 -9.63 14.50 -8.54
C GLU A 107 -10.52 14.18 -9.76
N MET A 108 -10.07 13.28 -10.64
CA MET A 108 -10.85 12.86 -11.81
C MET A 108 -12.18 12.22 -11.45
N ALA A 109 -12.24 11.47 -10.34
CA ALA A 109 -13.46 10.86 -9.83
C ALA A 109 -14.40 11.83 -9.09
N GLY A 110 -14.12 13.15 -9.17
CA GLY A 110 -14.94 14.19 -8.57
C GLY A 110 -14.99 14.13 -7.03
N ARG A 111 -13.97 13.53 -6.39
CA ARG A 111 -13.92 13.32 -4.93
C ARG A 111 -15.17 12.60 -4.41
N SER A 112 -15.63 11.58 -5.15
CA SER A 112 -16.75 10.75 -4.71
C SER A 112 -16.37 9.89 -3.50
N PRO A 113 -17.04 10.04 -2.33
CA PRO A 113 -16.69 9.31 -1.11
C PRO A 113 -16.77 7.78 -1.28
N PHE A 114 -17.50 7.31 -2.29
CA PHE A 114 -17.52 5.91 -2.72
C PHE A 114 -16.14 5.37 -3.09
N LEU A 115 -15.29 6.15 -3.77
CA LEU A 115 -13.96 5.72 -4.17
C LEU A 115 -13.04 5.54 -2.94
N LEU A 116 -13.15 6.44 -1.96
CA LEU A 116 -12.41 6.33 -0.71
C LEU A 116 -12.87 5.10 0.09
N LEU A 117 -14.18 4.86 0.18
CA LEU A 117 -14.71 3.65 0.83
C LEU A 117 -14.24 2.37 0.13
N PHE A 118 -14.31 2.34 -1.21
CA PHE A 118 -13.90 1.19 -2.01
C PHE A 118 -12.43 0.84 -1.79
N THR A 119 -11.54 1.84 -1.83
CA THR A 119 -10.10 1.64 -1.65
C THR A 119 -9.75 1.20 -0.22
N GLN A 120 -10.46 1.74 0.78
CA GLN A 120 -10.34 1.29 2.17
C GLN A 120 -10.76 -0.18 2.32
N LEU A 121 -11.90 -0.59 1.73
CA LEU A 121 -12.37 -1.97 1.75
C LEU A 121 -11.40 -2.92 1.03
N LEU A 122 -10.80 -2.48 -0.08
CA LEU A 122 -9.79 -3.24 -0.80
C LEU A 122 -8.58 -3.50 0.11
N PHE A 123 -8.11 -2.48 0.84
CA PHE A 123 -7.00 -2.62 1.79
C PHE A 123 -7.32 -3.61 2.92
N PHE A 124 -8.52 -3.53 3.51
CA PHE A 124 -8.96 -4.51 4.51
C PHE A 124 -9.05 -5.93 3.95
N THR A 125 -9.56 -6.09 2.74
CA THR A 125 -9.67 -7.40 2.08
C THR A 125 -8.29 -8.00 1.82
N LEU A 126 -7.31 -7.18 1.44
CA LEU A 126 -5.91 -7.61 1.27
C LEU A 126 -5.30 -8.12 2.57
N LEU A 127 -5.50 -7.40 3.68
CA LEU A 127 -5.05 -7.84 5.00
C LEU A 127 -5.69 -9.15 5.41
N PHE A 128 -6.99 -9.28 5.17
CA PHE A 128 -7.72 -10.52 5.40
C PHE A 128 -7.14 -11.66 4.56
N TYR A 129 -6.85 -11.42 3.28
CA TYR A 129 -6.23 -12.40 2.41
C TYR A 129 -4.83 -12.81 2.88
N PHE A 130 -3.97 -11.86 3.26
CA PHE A 130 -2.63 -12.19 3.79
C PHE A 130 -2.69 -12.98 5.11
N ARG A 131 -3.72 -12.72 5.93
CA ARG A 131 -3.93 -13.42 7.20
C ARG A 131 -4.51 -14.83 7.01
N PHE A 132 -5.51 -15.01 6.14
CA PHE A 132 -6.30 -16.24 5.99
C PHE A 132 -6.00 -17.06 4.73
N GLY A 133 -5.62 -16.43 3.62
CA GLY A 133 -5.27 -17.09 2.36
C GLY A 133 -4.09 -18.05 2.47
N HIS A 134 -3.35 -17.97 3.58
CA HIS A 134 -2.27 -18.90 3.94
C HIS A 134 -2.73 -20.34 4.18
N ARG A 135 -4.01 -20.61 4.47
CA ARG A 135 -4.51 -21.98 4.74
C ARG A 135 -4.70 -22.88 3.51
N PHE A 136 -4.65 -22.35 2.29
CA PHE A 136 -4.99 -23.11 1.07
C PHE A 136 -3.81 -23.40 0.13
N SER A 137 -2.58 -23.14 0.56
CA SER A 137 -1.39 -23.47 -0.20
C SER A 137 -0.36 -24.17 0.68
N SER A 138 -0.74 -25.37 1.12
CA SER A 138 0.18 -26.47 1.39
C SER A 138 -0.16 -27.57 0.39
N PRO A 139 0.82 -28.15 -0.33
CA PRO A 139 0.59 -29.36 -1.11
C PRO A 139 0.05 -30.49 -0.23
#